data_AF-A0A514ZVL6-F1
#
_entry.id   AF-A0A514ZVL6-F1
#
_cell.length_a   1.000
_cell.length_b   1.000
_cell.length_c   1.000
_cell.angle_alpha   90.00
_cell.angle_beta   90.00
_cell.angle_gamma   90.00
#
_symmetry.space_group_name_H-M   'P 1'
#
loop_
_entity.id
_entity.type
_entity.pdbx_description
1 polymer ?
#
loop_
_entity_poly.entity_id
_entity_poly.type
_entity_poly.pdbx_seq_one_letter_code
_entity_poly.pdbx_strand_id
1 'polypeptide(L)'
;MQPALASPSTSLFQPFSLFSACPPDSQLRVSVIIPARNEAGYLEVALDALRNQRQTNGRPMPMREYEVLVLLNNCTDHSVTIVQRYQQRYPAFALRMASIQLPPEKANVGTARRLLMDEACKRLLAVSNSDAIIASTDGDTQVDTYWIAQIRAEMAKGCEVVGGRILTRPDTNPVRLNHLRDVTYRMLIAQLEAYLDPSPTDPWPRHFQHFGASIALTCAAYQRVGGLPRVACLEDEALYKALVRTDTRIRKSPQVRVTTSTRMQGRVEVGFSEQLRYWEAMNQARKSQLVEASGAIIRRIQNRHRLRVIWQNRAIDQPADELTEIAANLLIDANWLQNQFAQSCYFGQLWERVEEQLATGSWAALWPLVPITTAINELRLFLRGIG
;
A
#
# COMPACT_ATOMS: atom_id res chain seq x y z
N MET A 1 61.23 6.25 5.12
CA MET A 1 60.05 6.79 4.41
C MET A 1 58.98 5.71 4.39
N GLN A 2 57.88 6.00 5.08
CA GLN A 2 56.53 5.39 5.10
C GLN A 2 56.35 3.85 5.13
N PRO A 3 55.71 3.31 6.19
CA PRO A 3 55.10 1.99 6.15
C PRO A 3 53.77 2.04 5.40
N ALA A 4 53.48 0.97 4.66
CA ALA A 4 52.26 0.81 3.88
C ALA A 4 51.01 0.85 4.78
N LEU A 5 50.12 1.81 4.49
CA LEU A 5 48.79 1.89 5.07
C LEU A 5 47.96 0.71 4.57
N ALA A 6 47.62 -0.19 5.49
CA ALA A 6 46.59 -1.20 5.29
C ALA A 6 45.26 -0.50 4.98
N SER A 7 44.71 -0.79 3.81
CA SER A 7 43.34 -0.45 3.42
C SER A 7 42.35 -0.99 4.46
N PRO A 8 41.43 -0.18 5.01
CA PRO A 8 40.44 -0.68 5.95
C PRO A 8 39.51 -1.64 5.22
N SER A 9 39.53 -2.88 5.70
CA SER A 9 38.62 -3.97 5.36
C SER A 9 37.18 -3.48 5.25
N THR A 10 36.59 -3.70 4.09
CA THR A 10 35.14 -3.70 3.85
C THR A 10 34.50 -4.62 4.89
N SER A 11 33.90 -4.04 5.94
CA SER A 11 33.13 -4.83 6.89
C SER A 11 31.90 -5.35 6.14
N LEU A 12 31.95 -6.64 5.82
CA LEU A 12 30.80 -7.41 5.38
C LEU A 12 29.72 -7.20 6.44
N PHE A 13 28.61 -6.56 6.06
CA PHE A 13 27.40 -6.48 6.87
C PHE A 13 27.04 -7.90 7.32
N GLN A 14 27.30 -8.24 8.57
CA GLN A 14 26.72 -9.43 9.16
C GLN A 14 25.20 -9.30 9.04
N PRO A 15 24.47 -10.38 8.70
CA PRO A 15 23.02 -10.35 8.75
C PRO A 15 22.61 -10.07 10.19
N PHE A 16 22.24 -8.81 10.47
CA PHE A 16 21.60 -8.43 11.73
C PHE A 16 20.32 -9.24 11.83
N SER A 17 20.31 -10.25 12.69
CA SER A 17 19.07 -10.93 13.02
C SER A 17 18.31 -10.00 13.97
N LEU A 18 17.31 -9.30 13.44
CA LEU A 18 16.43 -8.46 14.25
C LEU A 18 15.58 -9.36 15.16
N PHE A 19 15.35 -8.91 16.40
CA PHE A 19 14.46 -9.56 17.38
C PHE A 19 14.78 -11.03 17.76
N SER A 20 16.00 -11.54 17.54
CA SER A 20 16.36 -12.95 17.79
C SER A 20 16.28 -13.39 19.24
N ALA A 21 16.34 -12.45 20.18
CA ALA A 21 16.34 -12.73 21.61
C ALA A 21 14.99 -13.28 22.12
N CYS A 22 13.92 -13.21 21.31
CA CYS A 22 12.61 -13.69 21.70
C CYS A 22 11.96 -14.48 20.55
N PRO A 23 11.82 -15.81 20.66
CA PRO A 23 11.14 -16.60 19.64
C PRO A 23 9.66 -16.16 19.53
N PRO A 24 9.05 -16.31 18.34
CA PRO A 24 7.61 -16.09 18.17
C PRO A 24 6.80 -17.09 19.02
N ASP A 25 5.62 -16.67 19.49
CA ASP A 25 4.69 -17.58 20.15
C ASP A 25 4.16 -18.60 19.13
N SER A 26 3.97 -19.87 19.55
CA SER A 26 3.47 -20.94 18.68
C SER A 26 2.07 -20.68 18.13
N GLN A 27 1.30 -19.77 18.74
CA GLN A 27 -0.05 -19.37 18.29
C GLN A 27 -0.04 -18.14 17.38
N LEU A 28 1.13 -17.58 17.07
CA LEU A 28 1.25 -16.36 16.30
C LEU A 28 0.58 -16.51 14.93
N ARG A 29 -0.30 -15.55 14.60
CA ARG A 29 -1.02 -15.46 13.32
C ARG A 29 -0.72 -14.17 12.59
N VAL A 30 -0.56 -13.07 13.34
CA VAL A 30 -0.37 -11.73 12.78
C VAL A 30 0.88 -11.09 13.34
N SER A 31 1.84 -10.70 12.50
CA SER A 31 2.98 -9.89 12.92
C SER A 31 2.78 -8.47 12.38
N VAL A 32 2.52 -7.54 13.29
CA VAL A 32 2.32 -6.12 12.97
C VAL A 32 3.68 -5.44 12.97
N ILE A 33 3.96 -4.64 11.96
CA ILE A 33 5.23 -3.91 11.84
C ILE A 33 5.02 -2.40 11.94
N ILE A 34 5.96 -1.73 12.58
CA ILE A 34 6.01 -0.26 12.71
C ILE A 34 7.43 0.24 12.43
N PRO A 35 7.72 0.77 11.23
CA PRO A 35 8.91 1.57 11.02
C PRO A 35 8.72 2.93 11.70
N ALA A 36 9.71 3.38 12.48
CA ALA A 36 9.63 4.64 13.21
C ALA A 36 10.96 5.41 13.16
N ARG A 37 10.89 6.72 12.90
CA ARG A 37 12.03 7.64 12.98
C ARG A 37 11.61 9.01 13.49
N ASN A 38 12.04 9.35 14.70
CA ASN A 38 11.73 10.62 15.37
C ASN A 38 10.22 10.89 15.52
N GLU A 39 9.52 9.96 16.17
CA GLU A 39 8.05 9.97 16.32
C GLU A 39 7.61 9.94 17.78
N ALA A 40 8.44 10.49 18.69
CA ALA A 40 8.19 10.45 20.14
C ALA A 40 6.79 10.94 20.54
N GLY A 41 6.22 11.92 19.82
CA GLY A 41 4.90 12.46 20.11
C GLY A 41 3.70 11.55 19.77
N TYR A 42 3.91 10.46 19.04
CA TYR A 42 2.81 9.63 18.53
C TYR A 42 2.89 8.15 18.94
N LEU A 43 4.10 7.65 19.21
CA LEU A 43 4.34 6.22 19.43
C LEU A 43 3.52 5.63 20.58
N GLU A 44 3.31 6.34 21.69
CA GLU A 44 2.52 5.82 22.81
C GLU A 44 1.06 5.56 22.40
N VAL A 45 0.46 6.48 21.64
CA VAL A 45 -0.92 6.34 21.14
C VAL A 45 -1.03 5.23 20.10
N ALA A 46 -0.05 5.10 19.20
CA ALA A 46 -0.02 4.03 18.21
C ALA A 46 0.11 2.64 18.88
N LEU A 47 0.99 2.53 19.88
CA LEU A 47 1.16 1.30 20.66
C LEU A 47 -0.07 0.96 21.50
N ASP A 48 -0.74 1.95 22.10
CA ASP A 48 -2.00 1.73 22.80
C ASP A 48 -3.10 1.21 21.87
N ALA A 49 -3.20 1.73 20.64
CA ALA A 49 -4.17 1.25 19.66
C ALA A 49 -3.95 -0.22 19.30
N LEU A 50 -2.70 -0.66 19.22
CA LEU A 50 -2.34 -2.04 18.94
C LEU A 50 -2.51 -2.95 20.16
N ARG A 51 -2.14 -2.50 21.36
CA ARG A 51 -2.30 -3.28 22.60
C ARG A 51 -3.78 -3.52 22.92
N ASN A 52 -4.66 -2.58 22.59
CA ASN A 52 -6.08 -2.63 22.94
C ASN A 52 -6.98 -3.21 21.81
N GLN A 53 -6.41 -3.99 20.88
CA GLN A 53 -7.17 -4.63 19.81
C GLN A 53 -8.25 -5.59 20.35
N ARG A 54 -9.38 -5.64 19.65
CA ARG A 54 -10.53 -6.49 20.00
C ARG A 54 -10.92 -7.40 18.85
N GLN A 55 -11.48 -8.55 19.21
CA GLN A 55 -12.20 -9.43 18.30
C GLN A 55 -13.54 -8.80 17.89
N THR A 56 -14.17 -9.33 16.84
CA THR A 56 -15.47 -8.85 16.34
C THR A 56 -16.61 -8.96 17.36
N ASN A 57 -16.51 -9.87 18.32
CA ASN A 57 -17.45 -10.01 19.44
C ASN A 57 -17.16 -9.06 20.62
N GLY A 58 -16.21 -8.13 20.48
CA GLY A 58 -15.85 -7.15 21.49
C GLY A 58 -14.87 -7.65 22.57
N ARG A 59 -14.52 -8.93 22.62
CA ARG A 59 -13.50 -9.45 23.55
C ARG A 59 -12.10 -8.98 23.17
N PRO A 60 -11.16 -8.83 24.13
CA PRO A 60 -9.77 -8.54 23.81
C PRO A 60 -9.17 -9.56 22.83
N MET A 61 -8.36 -9.10 21.87
CA MET A 61 -7.61 -9.99 20.98
C MET A 61 -6.59 -10.79 21.82
N PRO A 62 -6.48 -12.11 21.66
CA PRO A 62 -5.47 -12.90 22.37
C PRO A 62 -4.05 -12.42 22.02
N MET A 63 -3.30 -11.98 23.02
CA MET A 63 -1.93 -11.46 22.87
C MET A 63 -0.92 -12.46 22.31
N ARG A 64 -1.27 -13.75 22.29
CA ARG A 64 -0.45 -14.83 21.72
C ARG A 64 -0.66 -15.00 20.22
N GLU A 65 -1.78 -14.50 19.69
CA GLU A 65 -2.13 -14.60 18.26
C GLU A 65 -1.51 -13.48 17.43
N TYR A 66 -0.96 -12.43 18.05
CA TYR A 66 -0.29 -11.36 17.33
C TYR A 66 0.91 -10.79 18.10
N GLU A 67 1.86 -10.24 17.36
CA GLU A 67 3.00 -9.49 17.90
C GLU A 67 3.14 -8.14 17.21
N VAL A 68 3.92 -7.24 17.81
CA VAL A 68 4.25 -5.93 17.25
C VAL A 68 5.76 -5.76 17.18
N LEU A 69 6.29 -5.60 15.98
CA LEU A 69 7.70 -5.35 15.69
C LEU A 69 7.92 -3.87 15.40
N VAL A 70 8.66 -3.18 16.25
CA VAL A 70 9.02 -1.77 16.06
C VAL A 70 10.49 -1.67 15.68
N LEU A 71 10.77 -1.09 14.51
CA LEU A 71 12.14 -0.76 14.09
C LEU A 71 12.34 0.74 14.14
N LEU A 72 13.18 1.16 15.09
CA LEU A 72 13.60 2.54 15.25
C LEU A 72 14.89 2.74 14.46
N ASN A 73 14.84 3.50 13.37
CA ASN A 73 16.02 3.73 12.54
C ASN A 73 16.50 5.18 12.64
N ASN A 74 17.78 5.38 12.97
CA ASN A 74 18.41 6.69 13.00
C ASN A 74 17.63 7.74 13.84
N CYS A 75 17.06 7.31 14.97
CA CYS A 75 16.33 8.18 15.90
C CYS A 75 17.31 9.06 16.69
N THR A 76 16.96 10.33 16.82
CA THR A 76 17.71 11.34 17.60
C THR A 76 16.87 11.93 18.72
N ASP A 77 15.56 11.61 18.78
CA ASP A 77 14.64 12.04 19.83
C ASP A 77 14.40 10.93 20.87
N HIS A 78 13.37 11.11 21.71
CA HIS A 78 13.02 10.17 22.76
C HIS A 78 12.25 8.91 22.29
N SER A 79 12.11 8.67 20.98
CA SER A 79 11.35 7.53 20.44
C SER A 79 11.82 6.19 21.01
N VAL A 80 13.14 5.97 21.10
CA VAL A 80 13.71 4.73 21.62
C VAL A 80 13.33 4.53 23.09
N THR A 81 13.50 5.57 23.90
CA THR A 81 13.18 5.52 25.34
C THR A 81 11.70 5.29 25.59
N ILE A 82 10.82 5.85 24.75
CA ILE A 82 9.36 5.65 24.86
C ILE A 82 9.00 4.18 24.63
N VAL A 83 9.48 3.56 23.56
CA VAL A 83 9.18 2.16 23.25
C VAL A 83 9.74 1.22 24.34
N GLN A 84 10.95 1.49 24.86
CA GLN A 84 11.53 0.73 25.98
C GLN A 84 10.66 0.81 27.25
N ARG A 85 10.27 2.03 27.66
CA ARG A 85 9.41 2.23 28.83
C ARG A 85 8.03 1.59 28.64
N TYR A 86 7.49 1.66 27.42
CA TYR A 86 6.21 1.03 27.09
C TYR A 86 6.28 -0.50 27.23
N GLN A 87 7.36 -1.12 26.73
CA GLN A 87 7.59 -2.56 26.85
C GLN A 87 7.71 -3.00 28.32
N GLN A 88 8.40 -2.21 29.16
CA GLN A 88 8.50 -2.45 30.60
C GLN A 88 7.17 -2.29 31.34
N ARG A 89 6.36 -1.31 30.94
CA ARG A 89 5.03 -1.05 31.52
C ARG A 89 4.02 -2.13 31.18
N TYR A 90 4.12 -2.75 30.01
CA TYR A 90 3.17 -3.76 29.51
C TYR A 90 3.90 -5.05 29.07
N PRO A 91 4.47 -5.83 30.01
CA PRO A 91 5.29 -7.01 29.66
C PRO A 91 4.51 -8.14 28.99
N ALA A 92 3.18 -8.20 29.18
CA ALA A 92 2.30 -9.17 28.54
C ALA A 92 1.98 -8.83 27.08
N PHE A 93 2.22 -7.59 26.64
CA PHE A 93 2.06 -7.19 25.26
C PHE A 93 3.28 -7.65 24.47
N ALA A 94 3.07 -8.44 23.40
CA ALA A 94 4.13 -8.99 22.56
C ALA A 94 4.80 -7.93 21.66
N LEU A 95 5.29 -6.86 22.29
CA LEU A 95 6.05 -5.79 21.68
C LEU A 95 7.53 -6.21 21.60
N ARG A 96 8.12 -6.12 20.42
CA ARG A 96 9.54 -6.34 20.15
C ARG A 96 10.09 -5.10 19.51
N MET A 97 11.23 -4.63 20.00
CA MET A 97 11.86 -3.43 19.48
C MET A 97 13.30 -3.69 19.06
N ALA A 98 13.71 -3.04 17.99
CA ALA A 98 15.10 -2.98 17.54
C ALA A 98 15.41 -1.53 17.20
N SER A 99 16.61 -1.09 17.57
CA SER A 99 17.14 0.23 17.20
C SER A 99 18.37 0.03 16.34
N ILE A 100 18.40 0.65 15.17
CA ILE A 100 19.48 0.50 14.21
C ILE A 100 19.94 1.85 13.66
N GLN A 101 21.21 1.90 13.26
CA GLN A 101 21.75 3.00 12.47
C GLN A 101 21.94 2.53 11.04
N LEU A 102 21.17 3.11 10.10
CA LEU A 102 21.36 2.87 8.67
C LEU A 102 22.25 3.95 8.07
N PRO A 103 23.06 3.62 7.03
CA PRO A 103 23.69 4.64 6.20
C PRO A 103 22.66 5.65 5.67
N PRO A 104 23.00 6.96 5.53
CA PRO A 104 22.05 8.00 5.12
C PRO A 104 21.24 7.66 3.88
N GLU A 105 21.87 7.07 2.87
CA GLU A 105 21.27 6.68 1.59
C GLU A 105 20.28 5.51 1.70
N LYS A 106 20.33 4.74 2.80
CA LYS A 106 19.42 3.65 3.13
C LYS A 106 18.47 3.99 4.28
N ALA A 107 18.63 5.14 4.91
CA ALA A 107 17.84 5.56 6.08
C ALA A 107 16.44 6.10 5.71
N ASN A 108 15.74 5.39 4.82
CA ASN A 108 14.39 5.70 4.37
C ASN A 108 13.36 4.69 4.94
N VAL A 109 12.09 5.10 4.92
CA VAL A 109 10.98 4.29 5.45
C VAL A 109 10.85 2.95 4.74
N GLY A 110 11.09 2.90 3.43
CA GLY A 110 11.00 1.66 2.67
C GLY A 110 12.03 0.61 3.07
N THR A 111 13.26 1.02 3.39
CA THR A 111 14.29 0.10 3.90
C THR A 111 13.90 -0.44 5.28
N ALA A 112 13.47 0.44 6.18
CA ALA A 112 13.02 0.02 7.52
C ALA A 112 11.80 -0.92 7.44
N ARG A 113 10.81 -0.59 6.61
CA ARG A 113 9.62 -1.43 6.40
C ARG A 113 9.99 -2.76 5.78
N ARG A 114 10.90 -2.80 4.80
CA ARG A 114 11.37 -4.06 4.22
C ARG A 114 11.99 -4.97 5.27
N LEU A 115 12.93 -4.46 6.08
CA LEU A 115 13.59 -5.24 7.13
C LEU A 115 12.58 -5.83 8.12
N LEU A 116 11.57 -5.04 8.49
CA LEU A 116 10.48 -5.49 9.34
C LEU A 116 9.60 -6.55 8.69
N MET A 117 9.19 -6.36 7.42
CA MET A 117 8.36 -7.34 6.70
C MET A 117 9.10 -8.66 6.47
N ASP A 118 10.40 -8.60 6.13
CA ASP A 118 11.26 -9.78 5.96
C ASP A 118 11.34 -10.57 7.28
N GLU A 119 11.54 -9.90 8.41
CA GLU A 119 11.61 -10.55 9.73
C GLU A 119 10.23 -11.04 10.21
N ALA A 120 9.16 -10.27 10.00
CA ALA A 120 7.79 -10.70 10.27
C ALA A 120 7.44 -11.98 9.51
N CYS A 121 7.78 -12.04 8.21
CA CYS A 121 7.58 -13.22 7.39
C CYS A 121 8.33 -14.43 7.94
N LYS A 122 9.61 -14.27 8.25
CA LYS A 122 10.45 -15.33 8.83
C LYS A 122 9.88 -15.86 10.15
N ARG A 123 9.45 -14.97 11.06
CA ARG A 123 8.90 -15.34 12.37
C ARG A 123 7.58 -16.09 12.25
N LEU A 124 6.70 -15.64 11.36
CA LEU A 124 5.42 -16.30 11.11
C LEU A 124 5.60 -17.69 10.49
N LEU A 125 6.53 -17.85 9.55
CA LEU A 125 6.83 -19.13 8.93
C LEU A 125 7.48 -20.13 9.90
N ALA A 126 8.25 -19.64 10.88
CA ALA A 126 8.88 -20.49 11.90
C ALA A 126 7.86 -21.22 12.81
N VAL A 127 6.62 -20.72 12.90
CA VAL A 127 5.55 -21.34 13.70
C VAL A 127 4.47 -22.02 12.85
N SER A 128 4.73 -22.18 11.53
CA SER A 128 3.96 -23.00 10.58
C SER A 128 2.44 -22.74 10.57
N ASN A 129 2.02 -21.48 10.50
CA ASN A 129 0.61 -21.12 10.46
C ASN A 129 0.13 -20.88 9.02
N SER A 130 -0.94 -21.57 8.60
CA SER A 130 -1.58 -21.36 7.29
C SER A 130 -2.19 -19.95 7.14
N ASP A 131 -2.48 -19.29 8.26
CA ASP A 131 -3.10 -17.96 8.33
C ASP A 131 -2.07 -16.87 8.69
N ALA A 132 -0.82 -17.03 8.25
CA ALA A 132 0.29 -16.12 8.57
C ALA A 132 0.18 -14.77 7.85
N ILE A 133 -0.09 -13.70 8.61
CA ILE A 133 -0.36 -12.34 8.10
C ILE A 133 0.71 -11.37 8.57
N ILE A 134 1.33 -10.66 7.62
CA ILE A 134 2.15 -9.48 7.88
C ILE A 134 1.22 -8.27 7.78
N ALA A 135 1.20 -7.40 8.79
CA ALA A 135 0.39 -6.18 8.77
C ALA A 135 1.27 -4.95 9.02
N SER A 136 1.17 -3.92 8.20
CA SER A 136 1.97 -2.71 8.28
C SER A 136 1.12 -1.52 8.73
N THR A 137 1.68 -0.75 9.65
CA THR A 137 1.20 0.57 10.07
C THR A 137 2.41 1.46 10.35
N ASP A 138 2.19 2.78 10.42
CA ASP A 138 3.25 3.75 10.72
C ASP A 138 3.21 4.19 12.19
N GLY A 139 4.33 4.69 12.73
CA GLY A 139 4.43 5.06 14.15
C GLY A 139 3.63 6.31 14.55
N ASP A 140 3.04 7.00 13.58
CA ASP A 140 2.14 8.14 13.76
C ASP A 140 0.66 7.82 13.48
N THR A 141 0.37 6.55 13.24
CA THR A 141 -0.93 6.06 12.80
C THR A 141 -1.61 5.31 13.94
N GLN A 142 -2.88 5.64 14.17
CA GLN A 142 -3.75 4.98 15.14
C GLN A 142 -4.66 4.00 14.40
N VAL A 143 -4.46 2.70 14.63
CA VAL A 143 -5.34 1.66 14.09
C VAL A 143 -6.70 1.65 14.79
N ASP A 144 -7.77 1.28 14.07
CA ASP A 144 -9.09 1.08 14.66
C ASP A 144 -9.07 -0.08 15.68
N THR A 145 -9.93 -0.02 16.70
CA THR A 145 -10.05 -1.04 17.76
C THR A 145 -10.23 -2.47 17.24
N TYR A 146 -10.84 -2.64 16.06
CA TYR A 146 -11.09 -3.94 15.45
C TYR A 146 -10.16 -4.26 14.27
N TRP A 147 -9.10 -3.46 14.04
CA TRP A 147 -8.27 -3.51 12.84
C TRP A 147 -7.72 -4.91 12.53
N ILE A 148 -7.10 -5.59 13.50
CA ILE A 148 -6.59 -6.96 13.32
C ILE A 148 -7.73 -7.95 13.03
N ALA A 149 -8.86 -7.83 13.75
CA ALA A 149 -10.00 -8.72 13.56
C ALA A 149 -10.64 -8.56 12.17
N GLN A 150 -10.74 -7.33 11.67
CA GLN A 150 -11.27 -7.03 10.35
C GLN A 150 -10.33 -7.49 9.23
N ILE A 151 -9.01 -7.32 9.39
CA ILE A 151 -8.01 -7.89 8.46
C ILE A 151 -8.21 -9.41 8.34
N ARG A 152 -8.26 -10.11 9.47
CA ARG A 152 -8.46 -11.57 9.49
C ARG A 152 -9.80 -11.97 8.88
N ALA A 153 -10.87 -11.24 9.17
CA ALA A 153 -12.20 -11.51 8.62
C ALA A 153 -12.24 -11.35 7.10
N GLU A 154 -11.54 -10.36 6.53
CA GLU A 154 -11.45 -10.20 5.08
C GLU A 154 -10.56 -11.27 4.44
N MET A 155 -9.43 -11.63 5.05
CA MET A 155 -8.56 -12.70 4.55
C MET A 155 -9.24 -14.08 4.60
N ALA A 156 -10.08 -14.34 5.61
CA ALA A 156 -10.88 -15.56 5.69
C ALA A 156 -11.90 -15.70 4.54
N LYS A 157 -12.25 -14.60 3.85
CA LYS A 157 -13.08 -14.64 2.63
C LYS A 157 -12.26 -14.98 1.37
N GLY A 158 -10.98 -15.29 1.51
CA GLY A 158 -10.11 -15.80 0.45
C GLY A 158 -9.21 -14.76 -0.22
N CYS A 159 -9.18 -13.51 0.26
CA CYS A 159 -8.19 -12.53 -0.21
C CYS A 159 -6.82 -12.77 0.44
N GLU A 160 -5.76 -12.39 -0.26
CA GLU A 160 -4.37 -12.55 0.19
C GLU A 160 -3.77 -11.24 0.69
N VAL A 161 -4.41 -10.12 0.35
CA VAL A 161 -3.97 -8.76 0.68
C VAL A 161 -5.20 -7.95 1.07
N VAL A 162 -5.09 -7.18 2.14
CA VAL A 162 -6.10 -6.23 2.58
C VAL A 162 -5.47 -4.83 2.66
N GLY A 163 -5.95 -3.91 1.84
CA GLY A 163 -5.72 -2.48 2.00
C GLY A 163 -6.79 -1.89 2.90
N GLY A 164 -6.39 -1.14 3.92
CA GLY A 164 -7.32 -0.45 4.82
C GLY A 164 -7.50 1.02 4.49
N ARG A 165 -8.66 1.55 4.86
CA ARG A 165 -9.03 2.95 4.69
C ARG A 165 -8.25 3.83 5.67
N ILE A 166 -7.50 4.77 5.13
CA ILE A 166 -6.74 5.75 5.90
C ILE A 166 -7.55 7.03 6.01
N LEU A 167 -7.84 7.41 7.24
CA LEU A 167 -8.54 8.63 7.59
C LEU A 167 -7.53 9.66 8.09
N THR A 168 -7.71 10.91 7.67
CA THR A 168 -6.94 12.04 8.18
C THR A 168 -7.74 12.74 9.27
N ARG A 169 -7.09 13.15 10.36
CA ARG A 169 -7.75 14.00 11.36
C ARG A 169 -8.20 15.33 10.72
N PRO A 170 -9.32 15.92 11.17
CA PRO A 170 -9.67 17.27 10.77
C PRO A 170 -8.56 18.25 11.13
N ASP A 171 -8.18 19.09 10.17
CA ASP A 171 -7.23 20.18 10.33
C ASP A 171 -7.76 21.44 9.64
N THR A 172 -7.18 22.59 9.95
CA THR A 172 -7.54 23.89 9.37
C THR A 172 -6.66 24.25 8.17
N ASN A 173 -5.97 23.26 7.59
CA ASN A 173 -4.97 23.48 6.57
C ASN A 173 -5.60 23.99 5.26
N PRO A 174 -5.08 25.06 4.63
CA PRO A 174 -5.60 25.58 3.37
C PRO A 174 -5.66 24.56 2.23
N VAL A 175 -4.84 23.49 2.23
CA VAL A 175 -4.89 22.45 1.19
C VAL A 175 -5.94 21.35 1.44
N ARG A 176 -6.69 21.44 2.55
CA ARG A 176 -7.71 20.45 2.92
C ARG A 176 -8.79 20.29 1.85
N LEU A 177 -9.20 21.38 1.20
CA LEU A 177 -10.20 21.32 0.13
C LEU A 177 -9.68 20.53 -1.08
N ASN A 178 -8.41 20.71 -1.47
CA ASN A 178 -7.77 19.95 -2.54
C ASN A 178 -7.68 18.46 -2.18
N HIS A 179 -7.32 18.17 -0.93
CA HIS A 179 -7.31 16.80 -0.43
C HIS A 179 -8.69 16.14 -0.50
N LEU A 180 -9.74 16.81 -0.02
CA LEU A 180 -11.11 16.29 -0.06
C LEU A 180 -11.60 16.08 -1.50
N ARG A 181 -11.22 16.96 -2.43
CA ARG A 181 -11.50 16.80 -3.86
C ARG A 181 -10.78 15.59 -4.45
N ASP A 182 -9.49 15.41 -4.17
CA ASP A 182 -8.71 14.24 -4.61
C ASP A 182 -9.30 12.93 -4.08
N VAL A 183 -9.61 12.87 -2.77
CA VAL A 183 -10.28 11.73 -2.16
C VAL A 183 -11.63 11.47 -2.82
N THR A 184 -12.45 12.51 -3.04
CA THR A 184 -13.77 12.36 -3.71
C THR A 184 -13.61 11.79 -5.12
N TYR A 185 -12.71 12.37 -5.91
CA TYR A 185 -12.42 11.95 -7.28
C TYR A 185 -11.98 10.47 -7.32
N ARG A 186 -11.01 10.08 -6.49
CA ARG A 186 -10.52 8.69 -6.42
C ARG A 186 -11.58 7.72 -5.89
N MET A 187 -12.54 8.18 -5.07
CA MET A 187 -13.69 7.36 -4.65
C MET A 187 -14.72 7.13 -5.72
N LEU A 188 -14.97 8.13 -6.56
CA LEU A 188 -15.81 7.93 -7.74
C LEU A 188 -15.15 6.96 -8.72
N ILE A 189 -13.83 7.02 -8.89
CA ILE A 189 -13.10 6.02 -9.71
C ILE A 189 -13.23 4.62 -9.11
N ALA A 190 -12.98 4.44 -7.80
CA ALA A 190 -13.09 3.13 -7.18
C ALA A 190 -14.53 2.56 -7.24
N GLN A 191 -15.55 3.42 -7.20
CA GLN A 191 -16.93 3.05 -7.43
C GLN A 191 -17.16 2.62 -8.88
N LEU A 192 -16.64 3.39 -9.84
CA LEU A 192 -16.70 3.07 -11.26
C LEU A 192 -16.01 1.74 -11.59
N GLU A 193 -14.83 1.48 -11.04
CA GLU A 193 -14.13 0.20 -11.14
C GLU A 193 -15.01 -0.96 -10.65
N ALA A 194 -15.68 -0.79 -9.50
CA ALA A 194 -16.54 -1.83 -8.93
C ALA A 194 -17.75 -2.16 -9.83
N TYR A 195 -18.23 -1.20 -10.63
CA TYR A 195 -19.35 -1.41 -11.56
C TYR A 195 -18.90 -1.90 -12.94
N LEU A 196 -17.82 -1.36 -13.49
CA LEU A 196 -17.40 -1.61 -14.88
C LEU A 196 -16.36 -2.73 -15.03
N ASP A 197 -15.55 -3.02 -14.01
CA ASP A 197 -14.59 -4.14 -13.97
C ASP A 197 -14.69 -4.84 -12.60
N PRO A 198 -15.84 -5.49 -12.30
CA PRO A 198 -16.10 -6.05 -10.98
C PRO A 198 -15.09 -7.15 -10.64
N SER A 199 -14.57 -7.11 -9.43
CA SER A 199 -13.69 -8.16 -8.87
C SER A 199 -14.40 -8.90 -7.74
N PRO A 200 -14.55 -10.24 -7.80
CA PRO A 200 -15.14 -11.03 -6.73
C PRO A 200 -14.43 -10.88 -5.37
N THR A 201 -13.12 -10.57 -5.40
CA THR A 201 -12.30 -10.42 -4.18
C THR A 201 -12.29 -8.99 -3.65
N ASP A 202 -12.83 -8.03 -4.40
CA ASP A 202 -12.92 -6.63 -4.00
C ASP A 202 -14.27 -5.98 -4.37
N PRO A 203 -15.39 -6.53 -3.87
CA PRO A 203 -16.72 -6.03 -4.19
C PRO A 203 -16.98 -4.64 -3.58
N TRP A 204 -17.99 -3.96 -4.10
CA TRP A 204 -18.54 -2.77 -3.47
C TRP A 204 -19.23 -3.12 -2.13
N PRO A 205 -19.11 -2.30 -1.06
CA PRO A 205 -18.33 -1.07 -0.96
C PRO A 205 -16.83 -1.32 -0.83
N ARG A 206 -16.03 -0.47 -1.50
CA ARG A 206 -14.56 -0.49 -1.50
C ARG A 206 -13.96 0.91 -1.50
N HIS A 207 -12.64 1.00 -1.29
CA HIS A 207 -11.88 2.24 -1.48
C HIS A 207 -10.72 2.10 -2.48
N PHE A 208 -9.86 3.12 -2.56
CA PHE A 208 -8.78 3.24 -3.54
C PHE A 208 -7.40 3.01 -2.92
N GLN A 209 -7.27 3.29 -1.61
CA GLN A 209 -6.01 3.33 -0.86
C GLN A 209 -5.38 1.94 -0.67
N HIS A 210 -4.04 1.92 -0.68
CA HIS A 210 -3.18 0.73 -0.47
C HIS A 210 -1.80 1.14 0.09
N PHE A 211 -1.80 2.08 1.04
CA PHE A 211 -0.57 2.68 1.55
C PHE A 211 0.00 1.95 2.77
N GLY A 212 1.29 2.14 3.02
CA GLY A 212 2.05 1.47 4.09
C GLY A 212 1.47 1.62 5.50
N ALA A 213 0.69 2.69 5.75
CA ALA A 213 0.00 2.94 7.01
C ALA A 213 -1.14 1.95 7.32
N SER A 214 -1.65 1.22 6.33
CA SER A 214 -2.67 0.17 6.53
C SER A 214 -2.70 -0.79 5.34
N ILE A 215 -1.75 -1.72 5.33
CA ILE A 215 -1.71 -2.82 4.38
C ILE A 215 -1.36 -4.12 5.12
N ALA A 216 -2.10 -5.17 4.84
CA ALA A 216 -1.82 -6.50 5.36
C ALA A 216 -1.80 -7.51 4.21
N LEU A 217 -0.94 -8.53 4.32
CA LEU A 217 -0.81 -9.57 3.31
C LEU A 217 -0.30 -10.88 3.91
N THR A 218 -0.62 -11.98 3.26
CA THR A 218 -0.12 -13.30 3.65
C THR A 218 1.39 -13.41 3.40
N CYS A 219 2.07 -14.25 4.18
CA CYS A 219 3.48 -14.58 3.92
C CYS A 219 3.67 -15.17 2.51
N ALA A 220 2.72 -15.98 2.04
CA ALA A 220 2.76 -16.55 0.70
C ALA A 220 2.71 -15.48 -0.41
N ALA A 221 1.82 -14.49 -0.29
CA ALA A 221 1.78 -13.38 -1.24
C ALA A 221 3.07 -12.54 -1.19
N TYR A 222 3.59 -12.28 0.02
CA TYR A 222 4.86 -11.57 0.19
C TYR A 222 6.05 -12.29 -0.46
N GLN A 223 6.16 -13.60 -0.25
CA GLN A 223 7.21 -14.42 -0.87
C GLN A 223 7.05 -14.50 -2.40
N ARG A 224 5.82 -14.64 -2.90
CA ARG A 224 5.52 -14.70 -4.34
C ARG A 224 6.02 -13.48 -5.11
N VAL A 225 5.91 -12.29 -4.52
CA VAL A 225 6.38 -11.04 -5.14
C VAL A 225 7.85 -10.71 -4.84
N GLY A 226 8.57 -11.57 -4.11
CA GLY A 226 9.98 -11.37 -3.77
C GLY A 226 10.23 -10.37 -2.62
N GLY A 227 9.22 -10.14 -1.78
CA GLY A 227 9.25 -9.19 -0.68
C GLY A 227 8.99 -7.75 -1.10
N LEU A 228 9.30 -6.79 -0.22
CA LEU A 228 9.06 -5.36 -0.48
C LEU A 228 10.10 -4.82 -1.49
N PRO A 229 9.72 -4.29 -2.67
CA PRO A 229 10.67 -3.79 -3.65
C PRO A 229 11.62 -2.72 -3.09
N ARG A 230 12.90 -2.72 -3.52
CA ARG A 230 13.88 -1.71 -3.13
C ARG A 230 13.80 -0.51 -4.06
N VAL A 231 13.02 0.47 -3.66
CA VAL A 231 12.86 1.75 -4.36
C VAL A 231 13.18 2.91 -3.43
N ALA A 232 13.56 4.07 -3.99
CA ALA A 232 13.93 5.24 -3.21
C ALA A 232 12.73 5.86 -2.46
N CYS A 233 11.55 5.78 -3.08
CA CYS A 233 10.28 6.28 -2.54
C CYS A 233 9.11 5.44 -3.08
N LEU A 234 7.95 5.56 -2.45
CA LEU A 234 6.70 4.89 -2.85
C LEU A 234 6.83 3.35 -2.88
N GLU A 235 7.49 2.79 -1.87
CA GLU A 235 7.67 1.35 -1.70
C GLU A 235 6.35 0.58 -1.56
N ASP A 236 5.33 1.23 -1.02
CA ASP A 236 3.99 0.66 -0.84
C ASP A 236 3.25 0.58 -2.18
N GLU A 237 3.36 1.60 -3.03
CA GLU A 237 2.93 1.57 -4.42
C GLU A 237 3.69 0.49 -5.21
N ALA A 238 5.01 0.40 -5.04
CA ALA A 238 5.82 -0.62 -5.72
C ALA A 238 5.41 -2.04 -5.29
N LEU A 239 5.12 -2.25 -4.00
CA LEU A 239 4.58 -3.52 -3.50
C LEU A 239 3.20 -3.81 -4.08
N TYR A 240 2.30 -2.82 -4.07
CA TYR A 240 0.96 -2.95 -4.63
C TYR A 240 1.01 -3.35 -6.11
N LYS A 241 1.85 -2.68 -6.91
CA LYS A 241 2.07 -3.02 -8.32
C LYS A 241 2.61 -4.43 -8.49
N ALA A 242 3.59 -4.84 -7.67
CA ALA A 242 4.11 -6.21 -7.71
C ALA A 242 3.03 -7.26 -7.39
N LEU A 243 2.12 -6.98 -6.45
CA LEU A 243 0.99 -7.84 -6.10
C LEU A 243 -0.06 -7.91 -7.22
N VAL A 244 -0.40 -6.76 -7.81
CA VAL A 244 -1.33 -6.67 -8.95
C VAL A 244 -0.75 -7.44 -10.15
N ARG A 245 0.54 -7.28 -10.44
CA ARG A 245 1.25 -7.94 -11.55
C ARG A 245 1.09 -9.46 -11.52
N THR A 246 1.01 -10.06 -10.34
CA THR A 246 0.86 -11.51 -10.15
C THR A 246 -0.59 -11.96 -9.88
N ASP A 247 -1.58 -11.16 -10.30
CA ASP A 247 -3.02 -11.41 -10.09
C ASP A 247 -3.40 -11.72 -8.64
N THR A 248 -2.68 -11.13 -7.67
CA THR A 248 -2.94 -11.38 -6.25
C THR A 248 -4.34 -10.92 -5.87
N ARG A 249 -5.03 -11.71 -5.05
CA ARG A 249 -6.39 -11.39 -4.58
C ARG A 249 -6.34 -10.28 -3.53
N ILE A 250 -6.56 -9.04 -3.96
CA ILE A 250 -6.49 -7.85 -3.10
C ILE A 250 -7.91 -7.40 -2.74
N ARG A 251 -8.12 -7.04 -1.47
CA ARG A 251 -9.35 -6.45 -0.94
C ARG A 251 -9.08 -5.04 -0.40
N LYS A 252 -9.82 -4.02 -0.83
CA LYS A 252 -9.73 -2.63 -0.34
C LYS A 252 -10.90 -2.33 0.59
N SER A 253 -10.82 -2.83 1.82
CA SER A 253 -11.96 -2.91 2.75
C SER A 253 -12.24 -1.60 3.49
N PRO A 254 -13.46 -1.04 3.40
CA PRO A 254 -13.87 0.09 4.24
C PRO A 254 -13.94 -0.22 5.74
N GLN A 255 -13.96 -1.50 6.13
CA GLN A 255 -14.06 -1.93 7.53
C GLN A 255 -12.71 -1.91 8.24
N VAL A 256 -11.61 -2.10 7.49
CA VAL A 256 -10.25 -1.97 8.01
C VAL A 256 -9.88 -0.50 7.95
N ARG A 257 -9.73 0.15 9.11
CA ARG A 257 -9.54 1.60 9.19
C ARG A 257 -8.36 1.96 10.07
N VAL A 258 -7.69 3.05 9.70
CA VAL A 258 -6.68 3.71 10.53
C VAL A 258 -6.88 5.22 10.45
N THR A 259 -6.39 5.93 11.47
CA THR A 259 -6.35 7.39 11.49
C THR A 259 -4.91 7.85 11.59
N THR A 260 -4.44 8.60 10.61
CA THR A 260 -3.07 9.14 10.57
C THR A 260 -3.06 10.66 10.80
N SER A 261 -1.90 11.19 11.16
CA SER A 261 -1.66 12.61 11.33
C SER A 261 -1.48 13.31 9.97
N THR A 262 -2.03 14.52 9.80
CA THR A 262 -1.85 15.30 8.55
C THR A 262 -0.49 16.00 8.56
N ARG A 263 0.58 15.24 8.32
CA ARG A 263 1.93 15.84 8.24
C ARG A 263 2.13 16.54 6.90
N MET A 264 2.16 17.88 6.94
CA MET A 264 2.76 18.69 5.86
C MET A 264 4.28 18.48 5.75
N GLN A 265 4.93 18.10 6.84
CA GLN A 265 6.37 17.83 6.89
C GLN A 265 6.69 16.35 6.65
N GLY A 266 6.47 15.88 5.43
CA GLY A 266 7.05 14.63 4.96
C GLY A 266 8.48 14.88 4.46
N ARG A 267 9.41 14.07 4.94
CA ARG A 267 10.86 14.19 4.65
C ARG A 267 11.28 13.49 3.34
N VAL A 268 10.32 12.91 2.62
CA VAL A 268 10.56 12.23 1.34
C VAL A 268 10.23 13.22 0.22
N GLU A 269 11.08 13.24 -0.81
CA GLU A 269 10.91 14.11 -1.99
C GLU A 269 9.62 13.80 -2.77
N VAL A 270 9.02 12.62 -2.57
CA VAL A 270 7.81 12.13 -3.25
C VAL A 270 6.88 11.47 -2.22
N GLY A 271 5.56 11.72 -2.31
CA GLY A 271 4.55 11.11 -1.43
C GLY A 271 3.45 12.08 -1.00
N PHE A 272 2.62 11.69 -0.02
CA PHE A 272 1.46 12.50 0.40
C PHE A 272 1.85 13.94 0.78
N SER A 273 2.94 14.14 1.53
CA SER A 273 3.38 15.48 1.90
C SER A 273 3.91 16.32 0.73
N GLU A 274 4.45 15.70 -0.33
CA GLU A 274 4.81 16.43 -1.56
C GLU A 274 3.56 16.82 -2.34
N GLN A 275 2.55 15.94 -2.40
CA GLN A 275 1.25 16.28 -2.97
C GLN A 275 0.58 17.46 -2.24
N LEU A 276 0.68 17.50 -0.90
CA LEU A 276 0.21 18.64 -0.11
C LEU A 276 0.98 19.93 -0.43
N ARG A 277 2.32 19.87 -0.54
CA ARG A 277 3.17 21.01 -0.96
C ARG A 277 2.83 21.49 -2.38
N TYR A 278 2.58 20.56 -3.30
CA TYR A 278 2.15 20.88 -4.66
C TYR A 278 0.80 21.62 -4.67
N TRP A 279 -0.19 21.15 -3.89
CA TRP A 279 -1.47 21.85 -3.77
C TRP A 279 -1.34 23.21 -3.10
N GLU A 280 -0.42 23.38 -2.16
CA GLU A 280 -0.14 24.66 -1.53
C GLU A 280 0.41 25.66 -2.55
N ALA A 281 1.45 25.28 -3.31
CA ALA A 281 2.03 26.11 -4.36
C ALA A 281 1.01 26.44 -5.47
N MET A 282 0.18 25.46 -5.84
CA MET A 282 -0.90 25.63 -6.81
C MET A 282 -1.96 26.63 -6.32
N ASN A 283 -2.35 26.57 -5.04
CA ASN A 283 -3.30 27.51 -4.45
C ASN A 283 -2.72 28.93 -4.42
N GLN A 284 -1.42 29.09 -4.08
CA GLN A 284 -0.73 30.37 -4.13
C GLN A 284 -0.70 30.95 -5.56
N ALA A 285 -0.47 30.09 -6.55
CA ALA A 285 -0.50 30.45 -7.97
C ALA A 285 -1.92 30.58 -8.56
N ARG A 286 -2.98 30.40 -7.75
CA ARG A 286 -4.40 30.41 -8.17
C ARG A 286 -4.71 29.45 -9.33
N LYS A 287 -3.99 28.33 -9.40
CA LYS A 287 -4.18 27.31 -10.43
C LYS A 287 -5.25 26.31 -9.98
N SER A 288 -5.98 25.74 -10.94
CA SER A 288 -6.92 24.65 -10.68
C SER A 288 -6.19 23.31 -10.56
N GLN A 289 -6.71 22.43 -9.69
CA GLN A 289 -6.28 21.05 -9.62
C GLN A 289 -6.74 20.32 -10.88
N LEU A 290 -5.79 19.84 -11.68
CA LEU A 290 -6.05 19.11 -12.91
C LEU A 290 -5.91 17.61 -12.67
N VAL A 291 -6.79 16.83 -13.30
CA VAL A 291 -6.83 15.36 -13.23
C VAL A 291 -7.19 14.78 -14.58
N GLU A 292 -7.04 13.48 -14.72
CA GLU A 292 -7.48 12.76 -15.92
C GLU A 292 -8.98 12.94 -16.18
N ALA A 293 -9.35 13.09 -17.45
CA ALA A 293 -10.74 13.28 -17.85
C ALA A 293 -11.60 12.03 -17.58
N SER A 294 -12.87 12.22 -17.22
CA SER A 294 -13.79 11.14 -16.90
C SER A 294 -13.94 10.13 -18.05
N GLY A 295 -14.03 10.61 -19.30
CA GLY A 295 -14.13 9.78 -20.50
C GLY A 295 -12.92 8.85 -20.70
N ALA A 296 -11.71 9.32 -20.40
CA ALA A 296 -10.51 8.50 -20.44
C ALA A 296 -10.58 7.35 -19.42
N ILE A 297 -10.94 7.67 -18.18
CA ILE A 297 -11.06 6.69 -17.09
C ILE A 297 -12.11 5.62 -17.45
N ILE A 298 -13.29 6.04 -17.90
CA ILE A 298 -14.39 5.13 -18.28
C ILE A 298 -13.92 4.22 -19.42
N ARG A 299 -13.34 4.79 -20.49
CA ARG A 299 -12.84 4.04 -21.64
C ARG A 299 -11.77 3.02 -21.22
N ARG A 300 -10.84 3.42 -20.35
CA ARG A 300 -9.78 2.55 -19.85
C ARG A 300 -10.35 1.39 -19.04
N ILE A 301 -11.26 1.64 -18.10
CA ILE A 301 -11.84 0.58 -17.25
C ILE A 301 -12.70 -0.39 -18.08
N GLN A 302 -13.50 0.11 -19.03
CA GLN A 302 -14.29 -0.76 -19.90
C GLN A 302 -13.41 -1.71 -20.74
N ASN A 303 -12.34 -1.17 -21.34
CA ASN A 303 -11.43 -2.00 -22.14
C ASN A 303 -10.58 -2.94 -21.27
N ARG A 304 -10.24 -2.55 -20.03
CA ARG A 304 -9.65 -3.47 -19.05
C ARG A 304 -10.55 -4.66 -18.77
N HIS A 305 -11.84 -4.41 -18.52
CA HIS A 305 -12.82 -5.47 -18.28
C HIS A 305 -12.95 -6.39 -19.49
N ARG A 306 -13.13 -5.83 -20.71
CA ARG A 306 -13.17 -6.60 -21.96
C ARG A 306 -11.94 -7.48 -22.13
N LEU A 307 -10.75 -6.90 -21.95
CA LEU A 307 -9.49 -7.63 -22.04
C LEU A 307 -9.40 -8.74 -20.99
N ARG A 308 -9.92 -8.52 -19.77
CA ARG A 308 -9.97 -9.52 -18.70
C ARG A 308 -10.88 -10.69 -19.03
N VAL A 309 -12.07 -10.42 -19.59
CA VAL A 309 -13.01 -11.48 -20.02
C VAL A 309 -12.36 -12.34 -21.10
N ILE A 310 -11.74 -11.71 -22.10
CA ILE A 310 -10.98 -12.41 -23.14
C ILE A 310 -9.84 -13.23 -22.54
N TRP A 311 -9.08 -12.64 -21.60
CA TRP A 311 -7.98 -13.32 -20.91
C TRP A 311 -8.42 -14.57 -20.15
N GLN A 312 -9.60 -14.54 -19.53
CA GLN A 312 -10.17 -15.68 -18.80
C GLN A 312 -10.62 -16.81 -19.74
N ASN A 313 -11.01 -16.48 -20.97
CA ASN A 313 -11.46 -17.44 -22.00
C ASN A 313 -10.38 -17.81 -23.03
N ARG A 314 -9.14 -17.33 -22.85
CA ARG A 314 -8.05 -17.44 -23.85
C ARG A 314 -7.62 -18.86 -24.23
N ALA A 315 -8.04 -19.86 -23.46
CA ALA A 315 -7.79 -21.27 -23.76
C ALA A 315 -8.75 -21.83 -24.84
N ILE A 316 -9.86 -21.12 -25.10
CA ILE A 316 -10.97 -21.57 -25.94
C ILE A 316 -11.03 -20.72 -27.22
N ASP A 317 -10.86 -19.40 -27.12
CA ASP A 317 -11.04 -18.47 -28.24
C ASP A 317 -9.71 -17.90 -28.78
N GLN A 318 -9.70 -17.55 -30.08
CA GLN A 318 -8.68 -16.71 -30.70
C GLN A 318 -9.24 -15.30 -30.95
N PRO A 319 -9.06 -14.36 -30.00
CA PRO A 319 -9.78 -13.10 -29.95
C PRO A 319 -9.11 -11.98 -30.77
N ALA A 320 -8.65 -12.29 -31.99
CA ALA A 320 -7.81 -11.36 -32.76
C ALA A 320 -8.54 -10.04 -33.08
N ASP A 321 -9.82 -10.13 -33.43
CA ASP A 321 -10.66 -8.97 -33.77
C ASP A 321 -10.99 -8.14 -32.52
N GLU A 322 -11.37 -8.78 -31.40
CA GLU A 322 -11.67 -8.04 -30.16
C GLU A 322 -10.42 -7.37 -29.57
N LEU A 323 -9.25 -8.03 -29.65
CA LEU A 323 -7.98 -7.42 -29.22
C LEU A 323 -7.63 -6.21 -30.09
N THR A 324 -7.90 -6.27 -31.40
CA THR A 324 -7.69 -5.14 -32.32
C THR A 324 -8.60 -3.96 -31.96
N GLU A 325 -9.87 -4.22 -31.63
CA GLU A 325 -10.80 -3.18 -31.21
C GLU A 325 -10.39 -2.56 -29.85
N ILE A 326 -9.94 -3.38 -28.89
CA ILE A 326 -9.43 -2.91 -27.61
C ILE A 326 -8.19 -2.03 -27.82
N ALA A 327 -7.25 -2.46 -28.66
CA ALA A 327 -6.04 -1.71 -28.97
C ALA A 327 -6.37 -0.34 -29.59
N ALA A 328 -7.30 -0.30 -30.55
CA ALA A 328 -7.77 0.95 -31.16
C ALA A 328 -8.43 1.88 -30.13
N ASN A 329 -9.30 1.33 -29.27
CA ASN A 329 -9.96 2.09 -28.19
C ASN A 329 -8.97 2.65 -27.16
N LEU A 330 -7.83 2.01 -26.97
CA LEU A 330 -6.75 2.39 -26.06
C LEU A 330 -5.63 3.18 -26.75
N LEU A 331 -5.71 3.40 -28.06
CA LEU A 331 -4.66 4.06 -28.87
C LEU A 331 -3.28 3.40 -28.75
N ILE A 332 -3.25 2.06 -28.75
CA ILE A 332 -2.02 1.26 -28.74
C ILE A 332 -1.94 0.37 -29.97
N ASP A 333 -0.75 -0.13 -30.29
CA ASP A 333 -0.55 -1.02 -31.43
C ASP A 333 -1.22 -2.40 -31.19
N ALA A 334 -2.02 -2.84 -32.16
CA ALA A 334 -2.79 -4.08 -32.05
C ALA A 334 -1.90 -5.33 -32.08
N ASN A 335 -0.88 -5.35 -32.94
CA ASN A 335 0.06 -6.47 -33.02
C ASN A 335 0.87 -6.59 -31.72
N TRP A 336 1.28 -5.46 -31.16
CA TRP A 336 1.93 -5.39 -29.86
C TRP A 336 1.02 -5.95 -28.76
N LEU A 337 -0.26 -5.53 -28.70
CA LEU A 337 -1.19 -6.03 -27.68
C LEU A 337 -1.39 -7.54 -27.80
N GLN A 338 -1.57 -8.06 -29.01
CA GLN A 338 -1.69 -9.51 -29.26
C GLN A 338 -0.43 -10.27 -28.82
N ASN A 339 0.75 -9.74 -29.12
CA ASN A 339 2.02 -10.32 -28.66
C ASN A 339 2.14 -10.31 -27.13
N GLN A 340 1.79 -9.19 -26.48
CA GLN A 340 1.81 -9.11 -25.01
C GLN A 340 0.79 -10.06 -24.38
N PHE A 341 -0.39 -10.19 -24.98
CA PHE A 341 -1.43 -11.12 -24.53
C PHE A 341 -0.94 -12.57 -24.58
N ALA A 342 -0.25 -12.97 -25.64
CA ALA A 342 0.30 -14.32 -25.77
C ALA A 342 1.48 -14.60 -24.81
N GLN A 343 2.29 -13.60 -24.49
CA GLN A 343 3.53 -13.75 -23.71
C GLN A 343 3.36 -13.54 -22.20
N SER A 344 2.27 -12.92 -21.76
CA SER A 344 2.05 -12.64 -20.34
C SER A 344 1.69 -13.91 -19.58
N CYS A 345 2.16 -14.02 -18.34
CA CYS A 345 1.77 -15.12 -17.44
C CYS A 345 0.51 -14.77 -16.63
N TYR A 346 0.35 -13.49 -16.32
CA TYR A 346 -0.71 -12.93 -15.48
C TYR A 346 -1.45 -11.80 -16.20
N PHE A 347 -2.73 -11.62 -15.90
CA PHE A 347 -3.49 -10.51 -16.46
C PHE A 347 -2.94 -9.17 -15.96
N GLY A 348 -2.60 -9.08 -14.68
CA GLY A 348 -2.04 -7.87 -14.09
C GLY A 348 -0.73 -7.44 -14.75
N GLN A 349 0.10 -8.40 -15.18
CA GLN A 349 1.31 -8.13 -15.96
C GLN A 349 0.98 -7.55 -17.35
N LEU A 350 0.02 -8.15 -18.06
CA LEU A 350 -0.46 -7.63 -19.34
C LEU A 350 -0.98 -6.20 -19.19
N TRP A 351 -1.82 -5.98 -18.17
CA TRP A 351 -2.45 -4.69 -17.94
C TRP A 351 -1.45 -3.60 -17.52
N GLU A 352 -0.46 -3.92 -16.70
CA GLU A 352 0.62 -2.99 -16.35
C GLU A 352 1.35 -2.49 -17.61
N ARG A 353 1.69 -3.39 -18.55
CA ARG A 353 2.33 -3.02 -19.82
C ARG A 353 1.42 -2.14 -20.68
N VAL A 354 0.11 -2.40 -20.69
CA VAL A 354 -0.87 -1.55 -21.37
C VAL A 354 -0.86 -0.15 -20.76
N GLU A 355 -0.87 -0.02 -19.44
CA GLU A 355 -0.79 1.28 -18.77
C GLU A 355 0.51 2.04 -19.09
N GLU A 356 1.64 1.35 -19.21
CA GLU A 356 2.91 1.93 -19.67
C GLU A 356 2.83 2.47 -21.11
N GLN A 357 2.15 1.77 -22.01
CA GLN A 357 1.88 2.28 -23.37
C GLN A 357 0.96 3.49 -23.36
N LEU A 358 -0.09 3.50 -22.53
CA LEU A 358 -0.95 4.67 -22.38
C LEU A 358 -0.17 5.89 -21.87
N ALA A 359 0.75 5.68 -20.92
CA ALA A 359 1.54 6.75 -20.33
C ALA A 359 2.56 7.37 -21.32
N THR A 360 3.01 6.62 -22.33
CA THR A 360 4.05 7.04 -23.28
C THR A 360 3.53 7.34 -24.69
N GLY A 361 2.30 6.90 -25.00
CA GLY A 361 1.67 7.05 -26.31
C GLY A 361 0.77 8.28 -26.45
N SER A 362 -0.15 8.23 -27.41
CA SER A 362 -1.05 9.35 -27.77
C SER A 362 -2.26 9.51 -26.83
N TRP A 363 -2.37 8.70 -25.78
CA TRP A 363 -3.50 8.74 -24.84
C TRP A 363 -3.68 10.11 -24.19
N ALA A 364 -2.61 10.68 -23.66
CA ALA A 364 -2.63 11.99 -23.01
C ALA A 364 -2.93 13.15 -23.99
N ALA A 365 -2.62 12.96 -25.28
CA ALA A 365 -2.93 13.94 -26.32
C ALA A 365 -4.43 13.94 -26.68
N LEU A 366 -5.06 12.76 -26.73
CA LEU A 366 -6.51 12.64 -26.94
C LEU A 366 -7.29 13.10 -25.70
N TRP A 367 -6.78 12.80 -24.50
CA TRP A 367 -7.44 13.05 -23.23
C TRP A 367 -6.66 14.06 -22.39
N PRO A 368 -6.74 15.37 -22.70
CA PRO A 368 -6.08 16.39 -21.89
C PRO A 368 -6.62 16.40 -20.46
N LEU A 369 -5.79 16.81 -19.51
CA LEU A 369 -6.21 16.95 -18.12
C LEU A 369 -7.31 18.02 -17.99
N VAL A 370 -8.27 17.76 -17.11
CA VAL A 370 -9.41 18.65 -16.84
C VAL A 370 -9.43 19.09 -15.38
N PRO A 371 -10.10 20.21 -15.04
CA PRO A 371 -10.31 20.58 -13.65
C PRO A 371 -11.00 19.46 -12.86
N ILE A 372 -10.49 19.16 -11.66
CA ILE A 372 -11.00 18.07 -10.82
C ILE A 372 -12.50 18.21 -10.51
N THR A 373 -13.01 19.44 -10.41
CA THR A 373 -14.43 19.71 -10.21
C THR A 373 -15.27 19.27 -11.41
N THR A 374 -14.76 19.46 -12.62
CA THR A 374 -15.40 18.98 -13.85
C THR A 374 -15.45 17.46 -13.88
N ALA A 375 -14.30 16.80 -13.67
CA ALA A 375 -14.23 15.34 -13.63
C ALA A 375 -15.14 14.73 -12.54
N ILE A 376 -15.18 15.30 -11.34
CA ILE A 376 -16.08 14.86 -10.26
C ILE A 376 -17.54 14.94 -10.68
N ASN A 377 -17.95 16.04 -11.30
CA ASN A 377 -19.34 16.22 -11.72
C ASN A 377 -19.73 15.23 -12.81
N GLU A 378 -18.88 15.04 -13.81
CA GLU A 378 -19.10 14.08 -14.90
C GLU A 378 -19.17 12.64 -14.38
N LEU A 379 -18.24 12.23 -13.52
CA LEU A 379 -18.25 10.90 -12.91
C LEU A 379 -19.52 10.65 -12.08
N ARG A 380 -20.00 11.66 -11.34
CA ARG A 380 -21.26 11.57 -10.60
C ARG A 380 -22.47 11.41 -11.52
N LEU A 381 -22.52 12.17 -12.61
CA LEU A 381 -23.59 12.07 -13.60
C LEU A 381 -23.61 10.68 -14.25
N PHE A 382 -22.44 10.18 -14.64
CA PHE A 382 -22.29 8.85 -15.22
C PHE A 382 -22.74 7.74 -14.25
N LEU A 383 -22.27 7.78 -13.00
CA LEU A 383 -22.65 6.79 -11.98
C LEU A 383 -24.15 6.82 -11.64
N ARG A 384 -24.80 7.98 -11.68
CA ARG A 384 -26.26 8.11 -11.54
C ARG A 384 -27.05 7.53 -12.72
N GLY A 385 -26.42 7.37 -13.89
CA GLY A 385 -27.05 6.78 -15.06
C GLY A 385 -26.94 5.26 -15.10
N ILE A 386 -26.07 4.65 -14.28
CA ILE A 386 -25.86 3.19 -14.21
C ILE A 386 -26.62 2.56 -13.05
N GLY A 387 -26.76 3.27 -11.94
CA GLY A 387 -27.55 2.84 -10.78
C GLY A 387 -28.99 3.29 -10.89
#